data_AF-A0A6A5MVF1-F1
#
_entry.id   AF-A0A6A5MVF1-F1
#
_cell.length_a   1.000
_cell.length_b   1.000
_cell.length_c   1.000
_cell.angle_alpha   90.00
_cell.angle_beta   90.00
_cell.angle_gamma   90.00
#
_symmetry.space_group_name_H-M   'P 1'
#
loop_
_entity.id
_entity.type
_entity.pdbx_description
1 polymer ?
#
loop_
_entity_poly.entity_id
_entity_poly.type
_entity_poly.pdbx_seq_one_letter_code
_entity_poly.pdbx_strand_id
1 'polypeptide(L)'
;MRKQQVTVVVAAVSTTLVAVAVGALIRRWKKRKEQELKQTRNMVKKFARECGTPVTKLWQVADDLVSNMKTYLDSSNESSTLNMIISNVASLPSGEEEGFFYGVNLQDTNLLILCARLGGKNKPISDLHREEISIPSNVLASTSEELLDFIAMEIAKFVQAHPENEDGSFTKRKKLSFTLSYPLHKALPFSGTTFQRKSSDDPVEFISVHLFIVLSRDSI
;
A
#
# COMPACT_ATOMS: atom_id res chain seq x y z
N MET A 1 79.29 -1.53 -32.88
CA MET A 1 78.47 -2.72 -32.54
C MET A 1 78.01 -2.81 -31.07
N ARG A 2 78.86 -2.56 -30.05
CA ARG A 2 78.44 -2.72 -28.63
C ARG A 2 77.26 -1.84 -28.18
N LYS A 3 77.13 -0.60 -28.65
CA LYS A 3 76.04 0.32 -28.24
C LYS A 3 74.65 -0.16 -28.67
N GLN A 4 74.51 -0.69 -29.89
CA GLN A 4 73.25 -1.23 -30.42
C GLN A 4 72.77 -2.48 -29.65
N GLN A 5 73.70 -3.35 -29.27
CA GLN A 5 73.40 -4.54 -28.46
C GLN A 5 72.87 -4.16 -27.07
N VAL A 6 73.45 -3.16 -26.42
CA VAL A 6 72.99 -2.68 -25.11
C VAL A 6 71.57 -2.08 -25.22
N THR A 7 71.25 -1.31 -26.24
CA THR A 7 69.91 -0.73 -26.42
C THR A 7 68.83 -1.78 -26.65
N VAL A 8 69.12 -2.80 -27.47
CA VAL A 8 68.17 -3.90 -27.74
C VAL A 8 67.92 -4.75 -26.50
N VAL A 9 68.97 -5.05 -25.72
CA VAL A 9 68.85 -5.80 -24.46
C VAL A 9 68.04 -5.01 -23.43
N VAL A 10 68.28 -3.70 -23.28
CA VAL A 10 67.53 -2.85 -22.33
C VAL A 10 66.05 -2.73 -22.71
N ALA A 11 65.72 -2.61 -24.01
CA ALA A 11 64.34 -2.55 -24.48
C ALA A 11 63.58 -3.90 -24.36
N ALA A 12 64.26 -5.02 -24.57
CA ALA A 12 63.67 -6.36 -24.36
C ALA A 12 63.43 -6.65 -22.87
N VAL A 13 64.32 -6.19 -22.00
CA VAL A 13 64.16 -6.33 -20.54
C VAL A 13 63.04 -5.44 -20.01
N SER A 14 62.87 -4.22 -20.52
CA SER A 14 61.80 -3.31 -20.06
C SER A 14 60.40 -3.77 -20.47
N THR A 15 60.22 -4.26 -21.70
CA THR A 15 58.93 -4.76 -22.20
C THR A 15 58.47 -6.02 -21.47
N THR A 16 59.38 -6.95 -21.18
CA THR A 16 59.09 -8.16 -20.42
C THR A 16 58.73 -7.86 -18.96
N LEU A 17 59.42 -6.91 -18.32
CA LEU A 17 59.08 -6.44 -16.96
C LEU A 17 57.67 -5.83 -16.88
N VAL A 18 57.29 -5.00 -17.85
CA VAL A 18 55.94 -4.40 -17.91
C VAL A 18 54.87 -5.47 -18.11
N ALA A 19 55.08 -6.43 -19.01
CA ALA A 19 54.13 -7.53 -19.24
C ALA A 19 53.91 -8.39 -17.98
N VAL A 20 54.99 -8.69 -17.24
CA VAL A 20 54.92 -9.42 -15.96
C VAL A 20 54.18 -8.61 -14.90
N ALA A 21 54.44 -7.31 -14.80
CA ALA A 21 53.75 -6.42 -13.85
C ALA A 21 52.24 -6.32 -14.13
N VAL A 22 51.85 -6.15 -15.40
CA VAL A 22 50.44 -6.13 -15.83
C VAL A 22 49.77 -7.48 -15.56
N GLY A 23 50.44 -8.60 -15.88
CA GLY A 23 49.95 -9.94 -15.57
C GLY A 23 49.74 -10.17 -14.07
N ALA A 24 50.65 -9.68 -13.23
CA ALA A 24 50.52 -9.75 -11.78
C ALA A 24 49.35 -8.88 -11.26
N LEU A 25 49.13 -7.69 -11.83
CA LEU A 25 47.99 -6.82 -11.49
C LEU A 25 46.66 -7.47 -11.86
N ILE A 26 46.53 -8.05 -13.07
CA ILE A 26 45.32 -8.76 -13.51
C ILE A 26 45.03 -9.96 -12.59
N ARG A 27 46.06 -10.76 -12.23
CA ARG A 27 45.91 -11.88 -11.30
C ARG A 27 45.46 -11.41 -9.91
N ARG A 28 46.02 -10.33 -9.38
CA ARG A 28 45.60 -9.73 -8.10
C ARG A 28 44.17 -9.21 -8.18
N TRP A 29 43.78 -8.56 -9.28
CA TRP A 29 42.42 -8.08 -9.50
C TRP A 29 41.41 -9.23 -9.57
N LYS A 30 41.70 -10.28 -10.35
CA LYS A 30 40.86 -11.48 -10.45
C LYS A 30 40.67 -12.14 -9.07
N LYS A 31 41.75 -12.30 -8.31
CA LYS A 31 41.68 -12.87 -6.95
C LYS A 31 40.84 -12.00 -5.99
N ARG A 32 40.97 -10.66 -6.06
CA ARG A 32 40.12 -9.74 -5.28
C ARG A 32 38.65 -9.87 -5.69
N LYS A 33 38.35 -9.90 -6.98
CA LYS A 33 36.98 -10.09 -7.49
C LYS A 33 36.37 -11.42 -7.08
N GLU A 34 37.15 -12.50 -7.11
CA GLU A 34 36.70 -13.82 -6.62
C GLU A 34 36.42 -13.79 -5.10
N GLN A 35 37.22 -13.08 -4.31
CA GLN A 35 36.97 -12.90 -2.88
C GLN A 35 35.71 -12.09 -2.61
N GLU A 36 35.52 -10.97 -3.31
CA GLU A 36 34.29 -10.16 -3.26
C GLU A 36 33.07 -11.01 -3.62
N LEU A 37 33.11 -11.74 -4.73
CA LEU A 37 32.02 -12.64 -5.15
C LEU A 37 31.73 -13.73 -4.10
N LYS A 38 32.76 -14.26 -3.45
CA LYS A 38 32.59 -15.26 -2.37
C LYS A 38 31.91 -14.64 -1.15
N GLN A 39 32.29 -13.42 -0.76
CA GLN A 39 31.65 -12.69 0.34
C GLN A 39 30.18 -12.40 0.02
N THR A 40 29.89 -11.83 -1.15
CA THR A 40 28.51 -11.58 -1.61
C THR A 40 27.68 -12.86 -1.63
N ARG A 41 28.24 -13.96 -2.17
CA ARG A 41 27.57 -15.26 -2.19
C ARG A 41 27.27 -15.79 -0.79
N ASN A 42 28.19 -15.64 0.15
CA ASN A 42 27.99 -16.05 1.54
C ASN A 42 26.91 -15.21 2.23
N MET A 43 26.91 -13.90 1.98
CA MET A 43 25.88 -12.99 2.49
C MET A 43 24.49 -13.36 1.97
N VAL A 44 24.33 -13.57 0.66
CA VAL A 44 23.05 -13.98 0.05
C VAL A 44 22.60 -15.34 0.58
N LYS A 45 23.52 -16.30 0.75
CA LYS A 45 23.19 -17.61 1.35
C LYS A 45 22.74 -17.50 2.81
N LYS A 46 23.38 -16.63 3.60
CA LYS A 46 23.00 -16.35 4.97
C LYS A 46 21.61 -15.73 5.01
N PHE A 47 21.38 -14.69 4.21
CA PHE A 47 20.07 -14.03 4.08
C PHE A 47 18.97 -15.02 3.66
N ALA A 48 19.20 -15.83 2.62
CA ALA A 48 18.23 -16.84 2.18
C ALA A 48 17.90 -17.88 3.28
N ARG A 49 18.86 -18.19 4.15
CA ARG A 49 18.64 -19.07 5.31
C ARG A 49 17.83 -18.38 6.40
N GLU A 50 18.15 -17.12 6.72
CA GLU A 50 17.48 -16.34 7.77
C GLU A 50 16.05 -15.94 7.37
N CYS A 51 15.83 -15.64 6.08
CA CYS A 51 14.52 -15.40 5.49
C CYS A 51 13.76 -16.68 5.12
N GLY A 52 14.35 -17.86 5.39
CA GLY A 52 13.67 -19.13 5.20
C GLY A 52 12.41 -19.21 6.06
N THR A 53 11.28 -19.54 5.44
CA THR A 53 9.97 -19.72 6.09
C THR A 53 9.52 -21.18 6.00
N PRO A 54 10.17 -22.11 6.73
CA PRO A 54 9.73 -23.50 6.76
C PRO A 54 8.31 -23.58 7.33
N VAL A 55 7.56 -24.62 6.94
CA VAL A 55 6.16 -24.81 7.34
C VAL A 55 5.97 -24.76 8.85
N THR A 56 6.91 -25.27 9.64
CA THR A 56 6.87 -25.20 11.11
C THR A 56 6.88 -23.78 11.66
N LYS A 57 7.66 -22.87 11.05
CA LYS A 57 7.70 -21.46 11.43
C LYS A 57 6.40 -20.75 11.02
N LEU A 58 5.80 -21.13 9.88
CA LEU A 58 4.51 -20.58 9.46
C LEU A 58 3.38 -20.96 10.43
N TRP A 59 3.39 -22.19 10.95
CA TRP A 59 2.45 -22.60 12.00
C TRP A 59 2.64 -21.81 13.29
N GLN A 60 3.89 -21.61 13.74
CA GLN A 60 4.17 -20.76 14.90
C GLN A 60 3.62 -19.34 14.73
N VAL A 61 3.84 -18.73 13.56
CA VAL A 61 3.31 -17.39 13.25
C VAL A 61 1.78 -17.38 13.23
N ALA A 62 1.15 -18.42 12.70
CA ALA A 62 -0.31 -18.54 12.68
C ALA A 62 -0.88 -18.70 14.10
N ASP A 63 -0.25 -19.52 14.94
CA ASP A 63 -0.64 -19.73 16.34
C ASP A 63 -0.48 -18.44 17.17
N ASP A 64 0.63 -17.72 17.00
CA ASP A 64 0.87 -16.42 17.63
C ASP A 64 -0.16 -15.38 17.19
N LEU A 65 -0.52 -15.36 15.90
CA LEU A 65 -1.55 -14.46 15.36
C LEU A 65 -2.92 -14.76 15.98
N VAL A 66 -3.32 -16.04 16.02
CA VAL A 66 -4.59 -16.46 16.64
C VAL A 66 -4.61 -16.14 18.13
N SER A 67 -3.49 -16.33 18.83
CA SER A 67 -3.36 -15.96 20.24
C SER A 67 -3.56 -14.45 20.44
N ASN A 68 -2.87 -13.61 19.66
CA ASN A 68 -3.00 -12.15 19.73
C ASN A 68 -4.42 -11.67 19.43
N MET A 69 -5.09 -12.27 18.45
CA MET A 69 -6.50 -11.96 18.14
C MET A 69 -7.42 -12.28 19.32
N LYS A 70 -7.27 -13.45 19.95
CA LYS A 70 -8.07 -13.83 21.13
C LYS A 70 -7.81 -12.88 22.29
N THR A 71 -6.54 -12.56 22.57
CA THR A 71 -6.18 -11.63 23.66
C THR A 71 -6.81 -10.25 23.47
N TYR A 72 -6.82 -9.68 22.26
CA TYR A 72 -7.46 -8.39 22.02
C TYR A 72 -9.00 -8.47 22.17
N LEU A 73 -9.62 -9.56 21.72
CA LEU A 73 -11.07 -9.72 21.81
C LEU A 73 -11.55 -9.99 23.26
N ASP A 74 -10.75 -10.71 24.06
CA ASP A 74 -11.09 -11.09 25.43
C ASP A 74 -10.76 -9.99 26.45
N SER A 75 -9.73 -9.18 26.19
CA SER A 75 -9.28 -8.11 27.08
C SER A 75 -9.55 -6.73 26.49
N SER A 76 -10.29 -5.89 27.20
CA SER A 76 -10.54 -4.48 26.84
C SER A 76 -9.27 -3.59 26.95
N ASN A 77 -8.05 -4.13 26.92
CA ASN A 77 -6.82 -3.39 27.22
C ASN A 77 -5.61 -3.81 26.33
N GLU A 78 -5.23 -2.91 25.42
CA GLU A 78 -3.91 -2.23 25.31
C GLU A 78 -2.56 -2.99 25.19
N SER A 79 -2.48 -4.31 25.37
CA SER A 79 -1.18 -5.01 25.33
C SER A 79 -0.94 -5.88 24.08
N SER A 80 -1.89 -6.00 23.15
CA SER A 80 -1.65 -6.75 21.91
C SER A 80 -1.12 -5.83 20.82
N THR A 81 -0.15 -6.33 20.06
CA THR A 81 0.38 -5.69 18.84
C THR A 81 -0.68 -5.57 17.75
N LEU A 82 -1.80 -6.31 17.85
CA LEU A 82 -2.86 -6.35 16.87
C LEU A 82 -4.11 -5.65 17.41
N ASN A 83 -4.66 -4.73 16.61
CA ASN A 83 -5.89 -4.01 16.89
C ASN A 83 -7.08 -4.65 16.13
N MET A 84 -7.96 -5.40 16.81
CA MET A 84 -9.18 -5.97 16.21
C MET A 84 -10.36 -4.99 16.30
N ILE A 85 -10.26 -3.85 15.60
CA ILE A 85 -11.28 -2.80 15.59
C ILE A 85 -12.61 -3.34 15.02
N ILE A 86 -13.72 -3.07 15.71
CA ILE A 86 -15.06 -3.43 15.25
C ILE A 86 -15.45 -2.50 14.09
N SER A 87 -15.74 -3.08 12.92
CA SER A 87 -16.08 -2.33 11.69
C SER A 87 -17.50 -1.76 11.68
N ASN A 88 -18.34 -2.10 12.68
CA ASN A 88 -19.76 -1.76 12.75
C ASN A 88 -20.59 -2.18 11.51
N VAL A 89 -20.11 -3.18 10.76
CA VAL A 89 -20.86 -3.77 9.64
C VAL A 89 -21.80 -4.85 10.19
N ALA A 90 -23.11 -4.63 10.07
CA ALA A 90 -24.12 -5.56 10.58
C ALA A 90 -24.25 -6.84 9.75
N SER A 91 -24.13 -6.75 8.42
CA SER A 91 -24.21 -7.90 7.51
C SER A 91 -23.35 -7.67 6.27
N LEU A 92 -22.77 -8.76 5.76
CA LEU A 92 -22.04 -8.75 4.49
C LEU A 92 -23.02 -8.83 3.32
N PRO A 93 -22.64 -8.35 2.12
CA PRO A 93 -23.46 -8.48 0.93
C PRO A 93 -23.85 -9.93 0.65
N SER A 94 -25.14 -10.13 0.42
CA SER A 94 -25.78 -11.42 0.18
C SER A 94 -25.89 -11.77 -1.30
N GLY A 95 -25.77 -10.78 -2.19
CA GLY A 95 -26.05 -10.89 -3.62
C GLY A 95 -27.52 -10.69 -3.97
N GLU A 96 -28.41 -10.53 -2.98
CA GLU A 96 -29.83 -10.23 -3.17
C GLU A 96 -30.09 -8.71 -3.23
N GLU A 97 -29.04 -7.88 -3.19
CA GLU A 97 -29.18 -6.42 -3.18
C GLU A 97 -29.75 -5.91 -4.51
N GLU A 98 -30.83 -5.13 -4.41
CA GLU A 98 -31.47 -4.47 -5.55
C GLU A 98 -31.47 -2.95 -5.38
N GLY A 99 -31.30 -2.24 -6.50
CA GLY A 99 -31.44 -0.79 -6.59
C GLY A 99 -30.20 -0.07 -7.12
N PHE A 100 -30.24 1.25 -7.12
CA PHE A 100 -29.15 2.11 -7.56
C PHE A 100 -28.31 2.58 -6.38
N PHE A 101 -26.99 2.44 -6.47
CA PHE A 101 -26.05 2.74 -5.40
C PHE A 101 -24.93 3.63 -5.89
N TYR A 102 -24.47 4.52 -5.01
CA TYR A 102 -23.29 5.36 -5.23
C TYR A 102 -22.20 4.96 -4.24
N GLY A 103 -20.95 4.91 -4.72
CA GLY A 103 -19.77 4.64 -3.93
C GLY A 103 -18.73 5.75 -4.13
N VAL A 104 -18.10 6.17 -3.05
CA VAL A 104 -17.00 7.12 -3.06
C VAL A 104 -15.83 6.52 -2.30
N ASN A 105 -14.64 6.51 -2.88
CA ASN A 105 -13.42 6.05 -2.25
C ASN A 105 -12.34 7.12 -2.37
N LEU A 106 -11.94 7.70 -1.24
CA LEU A 106 -10.82 8.62 -1.15
C LEU A 106 -9.53 7.80 -0.97
N GLN A 107 -8.71 7.77 -2.01
CA GLN A 107 -7.45 7.03 -2.09
C GLN A 107 -6.27 8.01 -2.12
N ASP A 108 -5.65 8.28 -0.98
CA ASP A 108 -4.54 9.23 -0.86
C ASP A 108 -4.82 10.60 -1.51
N THR A 109 -4.48 10.76 -2.79
CA THR A 109 -4.63 11.97 -3.61
C THR A 109 -5.66 11.84 -4.74
N ASN A 110 -6.40 10.74 -4.80
CA ASN A 110 -7.38 10.47 -5.83
C ASN A 110 -8.75 10.20 -5.20
N LEU A 111 -9.79 10.73 -5.82
CA LEU A 111 -11.18 10.49 -5.47
C LEU A 111 -11.79 9.59 -6.54
N LEU A 112 -12.17 8.38 -6.15
CA LEU A 112 -12.90 7.44 -6.99
C LEU A 112 -14.39 7.56 -6.67
N ILE A 113 -15.21 7.91 -7.65
CA ILE A 113 -16.65 7.96 -7.55
C ILE A 113 -17.23 6.94 -8.51
N LEU A 114 -18.23 6.16 -8.08
CA LEU A 114 -18.91 5.22 -8.94
C LEU A 114 -20.39 5.15 -8.62
N CYS A 115 -21.19 4.73 -9.60
CA CYS A 115 -22.55 4.28 -9.37
C CYS A 115 -22.81 2.99 -10.12
N ALA A 116 -23.77 2.20 -9.63
CA ALA A 116 -24.17 0.96 -10.26
C ALA A 116 -25.61 0.62 -9.88
N ARG A 117 -26.31 -0.05 -10.79
CA ARG A 117 -27.58 -0.71 -10.51
C ARG A 117 -27.34 -2.18 -10.21
N LEU A 118 -27.71 -2.59 -9.00
CA LEU A 118 -27.72 -3.98 -8.59
C LEU A 118 -29.09 -4.57 -8.89
N GLY A 119 -29.11 -5.72 -9.55
CA GLY A 119 -30.33 -6.41 -9.95
C GLY A 119 -30.72 -7.56 -9.02
N GLY A 120 -30.01 -7.79 -7.92
CA GLY A 120 -30.21 -8.93 -7.06
C GLY A 120 -29.66 -10.23 -7.67
N LYS A 121 -30.06 -11.36 -7.10
CA LYS A 121 -29.42 -12.65 -7.36
C LYS A 121 -29.46 -13.04 -8.83
N ASN A 122 -28.30 -13.47 -9.34
CA ASN A 122 -28.12 -13.92 -10.73
C ASN A 122 -28.44 -12.87 -11.79
N LYS A 123 -28.65 -11.60 -11.42
CA LYS A 123 -28.79 -10.50 -12.38
C LYS A 123 -27.44 -9.77 -12.48
N PRO A 124 -27.00 -9.41 -13.69
CA PRO A 124 -25.77 -8.66 -13.85
C PRO A 124 -25.90 -7.26 -13.24
N ILE A 125 -24.75 -6.68 -12.87
CA ILE A 125 -24.66 -5.27 -12.53
C ILE A 125 -24.85 -4.46 -13.81
N SER A 126 -25.76 -3.49 -13.80
CA SER A 126 -26.01 -2.58 -14.92
C SER A 126 -25.73 -1.13 -14.52
N ASP A 127 -25.76 -0.21 -15.49
CA ASP A 127 -25.58 1.24 -15.26
C ASP A 127 -24.32 1.60 -14.46
N LEU A 128 -23.26 0.79 -14.62
CA LEU A 128 -21.99 0.99 -13.92
C LEU A 128 -21.23 2.15 -14.55
N HIS A 129 -21.05 3.22 -13.78
CA HIS A 129 -20.23 4.36 -14.15
C HIS A 129 -19.16 4.58 -13.10
N ARG A 130 -17.97 4.99 -13.53
CA ARG A 130 -16.81 5.20 -12.69
C ARG A 130 -16.08 6.46 -13.16
N GLU A 131 -15.74 7.32 -12.21
CA GLU A 131 -14.89 8.49 -12.42
C GLU A 131 -13.78 8.51 -11.38
N GLU A 132 -12.56 8.80 -11.82
CA GLU A 132 -11.39 8.94 -10.96
C GLU A 132 -10.80 10.33 -11.13
N ILE A 133 -10.76 11.07 -10.03
CA ILE A 133 -10.47 12.50 -10.01
C ILE A 133 -9.23 12.73 -9.16
N SER A 134 -8.17 13.27 -9.77
CA SER A 134 -6.99 13.69 -9.03
C SER A 134 -7.30 14.95 -8.23
N ILE A 135 -7.01 14.91 -6.92
CA ILE A 135 -7.22 16.06 -6.04
C ILE A 135 -6.05 17.03 -6.24
N PRO A 136 -6.31 18.30 -6.60
CA PRO A 136 -5.25 19.28 -6.78
C PRO A 136 -4.39 19.45 -5.52
N SER A 137 -3.08 19.64 -5.70
CA SER A 137 -2.14 19.75 -4.57
C SER A 137 -2.43 20.93 -3.64
N ASN A 138 -3.00 22.02 -4.17
CA ASN A 138 -3.43 23.16 -3.36
C ASN A 138 -4.64 22.82 -2.46
N VAL A 139 -5.53 21.92 -2.91
CA VAL A 139 -6.68 21.44 -2.13
C VAL A 139 -6.26 20.36 -1.13
N LEU A 140 -5.24 19.56 -1.43
CA LEU A 140 -4.68 18.62 -0.45
C LEU A 140 -3.94 19.33 0.69
N ALA A 141 -3.40 20.52 0.42
CA ALA A 141 -2.68 21.34 1.38
C ALA A 141 -3.59 22.37 2.10
N SER A 142 -4.87 22.43 1.75
CA SER A 142 -5.82 23.40 2.31
C SER A 142 -6.42 22.93 3.65
N THR A 143 -7.41 23.68 4.13
CA THR A 143 -8.22 23.27 5.26
C THR A 143 -9.04 22.01 4.96
N SER A 144 -9.49 21.32 6.00
CA SER A 144 -10.35 20.14 5.87
C SER A 144 -11.72 20.46 5.27
N GLU A 145 -12.24 21.66 5.56
CA GLU A 145 -13.47 22.19 4.97
C GLU A 145 -13.33 22.33 3.45
N GLU A 146 -12.26 22.99 2.97
CA GLU A 146 -12.00 23.12 1.53
C GLU A 146 -11.85 21.77 0.82
N LEU A 147 -11.23 20.77 1.47
CA LEU A 147 -11.12 19.42 0.93
C LEU A 147 -12.49 18.72 0.87
N LEU A 148 -13.31 18.84 1.92
CA LEU A 148 -14.66 18.30 1.93
C LEU A 148 -15.56 18.96 0.88
N ASP A 149 -15.44 20.27 0.70
CA ASP A 149 -16.18 21.03 -0.31
C ASP A 149 -15.81 20.60 -1.71
N PHE A 150 -14.52 20.40 -1.99
CA PHE A 150 -14.07 19.84 -3.26
C PHE A 150 -14.68 18.45 -3.50
N ILE A 151 -14.60 17.55 -2.52
CA ILE A 151 -15.18 16.21 -2.62
C ILE A 151 -16.70 16.27 -2.86
N ALA A 152 -17.42 17.11 -2.08
CA ALA A 152 -18.86 17.28 -2.21
C ALA A 152 -19.26 17.82 -3.58
N MET A 153 -18.49 18.78 -4.11
CA MET A 153 -18.70 19.34 -5.45
C MET A 153 -18.51 18.27 -6.53
N GLU A 154 -17.45 17.48 -6.48
CA GLU A 154 -17.22 16.41 -7.46
C GLU A 154 -18.29 15.31 -7.37
N ILE A 155 -18.74 14.93 -6.17
CA ILE A 155 -19.88 14.02 -5.98
C ILE A 155 -21.15 14.61 -6.61
N ALA A 156 -21.43 15.89 -6.40
CA ALA A 156 -22.62 16.53 -6.95
C ALA A 156 -22.61 16.52 -8.50
N LYS A 157 -21.47 16.82 -9.12
CA LYS A 157 -21.28 16.75 -10.58
C LYS A 157 -21.53 15.33 -11.09
N PHE A 158 -20.92 14.32 -10.46
CA PHE A 158 -21.08 12.92 -10.86
C PHE A 158 -22.54 12.45 -10.76
N VAL A 159 -23.21 12.80 -9.65
CA VAL A 159 -24.62 12.45 -9.39
C VAL A 159 -25.57 13.13 -10.37
N GLN A 160 -25.26 14.34 -10.83
CA GLN A 160 -26.04 15.05 -11.85
C GLN A 160 -25.86 14.42 -13.24
N ALA A 161 -24.65 13.97 -13.57
CA ALA A 161 -24.35 13.29 -14.82
C ALA A 161 -24.96 11.88 -14.91
N HIS A 162 -25.10 11.19 -13.78
CA HIS A 162 -25.61 9.81 -13.70
C HIS A 162 -26.81 9.71 -12.76
N PRO A 163 -27.97 10.29 -13.12
CA PRO A 163 -29.14 10.28 -12.27
C PRO A 163 -29.72 8.86 -12.13
N GLU A 164 -30.32 8.61 -10.96
CA GLU A 164 -31.14 7.43 -10.75
C GLU A 164 -32.44 7.57 -11.57
N ASN A 165 -32.58 6.78 -12.64
CA ASN A 165 -33.71 6.86 -13.59
C ASN A 165 -35.05 6.32 -13.04
N GLU A 166 -35.36 6.51 -11.75
CA GLU A 166 -36.66 6.08 -11.20
C GLU A 166 -37.71 7.20 -11.32
N ASP A 167 -38.85 6.85 -11.90
CA ASP A 167 -39.98 7.75 -12.13
C ASP A 167 -40.47 8.40 -10.82
N GLY A 168 -40.28 9.71 -10.69
CA GLY A 168 -41.19 10.58 -9.95
C GLY A 168 -40.95 10.86 -8.47
N SER A 169 -39.86 10.39 -7.85
CA SER A 169 -39.56 10.69 -6.44
C SER A 169 -38.19 11.35 -6.25
N PHE A 170 -38.15 12.68 -6.39
CA PHE A 170 -37.03 13.51 -5.89
C PHE A 170 -36.85 13.45 -4.36
N THR A 171 -37.74 12.72 -3.67
CA THR A 171 -37.82 12.58 -2.22
C THR A 171 -37.13 11.33 -1.68
N LYS A 172 -36.69 10.39 -2.53
CA LYS A 172 -35.98 9.19 -2.07
C LYS A 172 -34.52 9.51 -1.80
N ARG A 173 -34.07 9.27 -0.56
CA ARG A 173 -32.68 9.47 -0.13
C ARG A 173 -31.77 8.53 -0.94
N LYS A 174 -30.79 9.09 -1.65
CA LYS A 174 -29.81 8.32 -2.43
C LYS A 174 -28.92 7.51 -1.50
N LYS A 175 -28.69 6.23 -1.84
CA LYS A 175 -27.81 5.34 -1.08
C LYS A 175 -26.36 5.62 -1.48
N LEU A 176 -25.62 6.24 -0.57
CA LEU A 176 -24.21 6.59 -0.74
C LEU A 176 -23.36 5.86 0.31
N SER A 177 -22.32 5.18 -0.14
CA SER A 177 -21.26 4.65 0.72
C SER A 177 -19.97 5.43 0.52
N PHE A 178 -19.27 5.77 1.61
CA PHE A 178 -17.98 6.43 1.58
C PHE A 178 -16.90 5.55 2.17
N THR A 179 -15.75 5.44 1.50
CA THR A 179 -14.54 4.72 1.91
C THR A 179 -13.35 5.67 1.98
N LEU A 180 -12.61 5.56 3.08
CA LEU A 180 -11.43 6.38 3.34
C LEU A 180 -10.19 5.49 3.44
N SER A 181 -9.42 5.42 2.37
CA SER A 181 -8.17 4.69 2.33
C SER A 181 -7.03 5.68 2.52
N TYR A 182 -6.74 6.03 3.78
CA TYR A 182 -5.69 6.98 4.13
C TYR A 182 -4.67 6.37 5.11
N PRO A 183 -3.35 6.54 4.88
CA PRO A 183 -2.34 5.98 5.76
C PRO A 183 -2.28 6.74 7.10
N LEU A 184 -2.47 6.03 8.21
CA LEU A 184 -2.63 6.59 9.57
C LEU A 184 -1.45 7.40 10.12
N HIS A 185 -0.30 7.42 9.44
CA HIS A 185 0.84 8.23 9.87
C HIS A 185 0.70 9.72 9.48
N LYS A 186 -0.21 10.05 8.57
CA LYS A 186 -0.58 11.42 8.25
C LYS A 186 -1.85 11.75 9.02
N ALA A 187 -1.87 12.88 9.74
CA ALA A 187 -3.06 13.33 10.46
C ALA A 187 -4.23 13.45 9.46
N LEU A 188 -5.35 12.80 9.77
CA LEU A 188 -6.57 12.97 8.98
C LEU A 188 -7.02 14.43 9.08
N PRO A 189 -7.24 15.13 7.96
CA PRO A 189 -7.82 16.48 8.00
C PRO A 189 -9.27 16.44 8.55
N PHE A 190 -9.94 15.29 8.49
CA PHE A 190 -11.30 15.10 8.97
C PHE A 190 -11.34 14.80 10.47
N SER A 191 -11.33 15.85 11.30
CA SER A 191 -11.55 15.72 12.74
C SER A 191 -13.04 15.63 13.05
N GLY A 192 -13.57 14.40 13.11
CA GLY A 192 -14.94 14.11 13.57
C GLY A 192 -15.05 12.96 14.58
N THR A 193 -14.03 12.12 14.73
CA THR A 193 -13.98 11.07 15.76
C THR A 193 -12.57 11.00 16.36
N THR A 194 -12.47 11.34 17.63
CA THR A 194 -11.24 11.34 18.42
C THR A 194 -10.75 9.90 18.63
N PHE A 195 -9.95 9.37 17.69
CA PHE A 195 -9.10 8.22 17.97
C PHE A 195 -7.84 8.72 18.66
N GLN A 196 -7.79 8.60 19.98
CA GLN A 196 -6.62 8.96 20.79
C GLN A 196 -5.43 8.07 20.40
N ARG A 197 -4.36 8.71 19.92
CA ARG A 197 -3.08 8.07 19.63
C ARG A 197 -2.39 7.73 20.95
N LYS A 198 -2.15 6.46 21.23
CA LYS A 198 -1.15 6.07 22.23
C LYS A 198 0.19 5.91 21.53
N SER A 199 1.13 6.76 21.90
CA SER A 199 2.48 6.80 21.33
C SER A 199 3.34 5.74 22.01
N SER A 200 3.81 4.76 21.25
CA SER A 200 5.05 4.02 21.55
C SER A 200 5.70 3.63 20.23
N ASP A 201 7.03 3.76 20.16
CA ASP A 201 7.87 3.63 18.96
C ASP A 201 7.72 2.28 18.22
N ASP A 202 7.87 2.34 16.88
CA ASP A 202 7.94 1.26 15.85
C ASP A 202 6.65 0.52 15.41
N PRO A 203 6.63 -0.13 14.21
CA PRO A 203 6.83 0.39 12.86
C PRO A 203 5.56 0.25 11.98
N VAL A 204 5.34 1.23 11.09
CA VAL A 204 4.40 1.22 9.92
C VAL A 204 3.16 0.31 10.06
N GLU A 205 2.19 0.76 10.84
CA GLU A 205 0.82 0.23 10.79
C GLU A 205 0.10 0.75 9.54
N PHE A 206 -0.13 -0.12 8.56
CA PHE A 206 -1.17 0.07 7.56
C PHE A 206 -2.49 -0.46 8.13
N ILE A 207 -3.17 0.35 8.93
CA ILE A 207 -4.59 0.09 9.17
C ILE A 207 -5.32 0.57 7.91
N SER A 208 -5.60 -0.36 6.99
CA SER A 208 -6.59 -0.14 5.95
C SER A 208 -7.95 -0.11 6.64
N VAL A 209 -8.37 1.08 7.08
CA VAL A 209 -9.74 1.28 7.54
C VAL A 209 -10.60 1.24 6.29
N HIS A 210 -11.12 0.05 5.94
CA HIS A 210 -12.30 -0.04 5.08
C HIS A 210 -13.49 0.52 5.87
N LEU A 211 -13.50 1.83 6.02
CA LEU A 211 -14.62 2.58 6.56
C LEU A 211 -15.71 2.48 5.51
N PHE A 212 -16.73 1.65 5.73
CA PHE A 212 -17.96 1.72 4.94
C PHE A 212 -18.93 2.56 5.77
N ILE A 213 -18.86 3.89 5.66
CA ILE A 213 -19.95 4.71 6.19
C ILE A 213 -21.12 4.53 5.23
N VAL A 214 -22.08 3.70 5.65
CA VAL A 214 -23.46 3.79 5.16
C VAL A 214 -24.10 4.93 5.96
N LEU A 215 -24.32 6.09 5.33
CA LEU A 215 -25.16 7.13 5.94
C LEU A 215 -26.62 6.65 5.88
N SER A 216 -27.01 5.79 6.81
CA SER A 216 -28.40 5.47 7.12
C SER A 216 -28.63 5.76 8.59
N ARG A 217 -28.96 7.03 8.89
CA ARG A 217 -29.53 7.40 10.18
C ARG A 217 -31.02 7.60 9.97
N ASP A 218 -31.77 6.55 10.26
CA ASP A 218 -33.18 6.63 10.63
C ASP A 218 -33.26 6.33 12.14
N SER A 219 -34.08 7.12 12.82
CA SER A 219 -34.28 7.21 14.26
C SER A 219 -34.32 5.89 15.04
N ILE A 220 -33.66 5.91 16.20
CA ILE A 220 -34.32 5.68 17.50
C ILE A 220 -34.04 6.92 18.35
#